data_AF-A0A6B2GA83-F1
#
_entry.id   AF-A0A6B2GA83-F1
#
_cell.length_a   1.000
_cell.length_b   1.000
_cell.length_c   1.000
_cell.angle_alpha   90.00
_cell.angle_beta   90.00
_cell.angle_gamma   90.00
#
_symmetry.space_group_name_H-M   'P 1'
#
loop_
_entity.id
_entity.type
_entity.pdbx_description
1 polymer ?
#
loop_
_entity_poly.entity_id
_entity_poly.type
_entity_poly.pdbx_seq_one_letter_code
_entity_poly.pdbx_strand_id
1 'polypeptide(L)'
;MEEVRETEIEHQQPQESTILKVFNNLKYFLIQMVIMYAISNYFFKSKQQVAPKSDGNHMILSQNLFSPGEKLFYHVFVSENQFPDSQNTSRLLFHDEEVIFMNWKSGSKNFAFTIQTTETLAKNGSFFMIVCISKDQSLPLFSPASGYHSSNHSCKIHDLIKKEKLKKIVDQKS
;
A
#
# COMPACT_ATOMS: atom_id res chain seq x y z
N MET A 1 -67.19 -45.34 1.83
CA MET A 1 -67.31 -44.16 2.71
C MET A 1 -66.99 -44.66 4.12
N GLU A 2 -65.75 -44.99 4.44
CA GLU A 2 -64.52 -44.17 4.39
C GLU A 2 -64.58 -43.02 5.39
N GLU A 3 -64.01 -43.24 6.58
CA GLU A 3 -63.24 -42.21 7.27
C GLU A 3 -62.15 -42.88 8.11
N VAL A 4 -60.93 -42.82 7.58
CA VAL A 4 -59.67 -43.10 8.26
C VAL A 4 -59.25 -41.81 8.96
N ARG A 5 -58.94 -41.84 10.26
CA ARG A 5 -58.09 -40.82 10.91
C ARG A 5 -57.10 -41.47 11.88
N GLU A 6 -55.93 -41.74 11.30
CA GLU A 6 -54.58 -41.46 11.80
C GLU A 6 -54.29 -41.68 13.30
N THR A 7 -53.61 -42.79 13.57
CA THR A 7 -52.70 -42.96 14.70
C THR A 7 -51.46 -42.06 14.50
N GLU A 8 -51.26 -41.11 15.40
CA GLU A 8 -50.05 -40.30 15.49
C GLU A 8 -48.90 -41.19 16.02
N ILE A 9 -47.88 -41.44 15.19
CA ILE A 9 -46.66 -42.17 15.57
C ILE A 9 -45.73 -41.16 16.23
N GLU A 10 -45.63 -41.19 17.57
CA GLU A 10 -44.62 -40.45 18.31
C GLU A 10 -43.23 -41.01 17.96
N HIS A 11 -42.43 -40.24 17.22
CA HIS A 11 -41.03 -40.55 16.95
C HIS A 11 -40.22 -40.40 18.25
N GLN A 12 -40.03 -41.49 18.98
CA GLN A 12 -39.05 -41.58 20.06
C GLN A 12 -37.64 -41.42 19.48
N GLN A 13 -37.12 -40.19 19.51
CA GLN A 13 -35.70 -39.94 19.28
C GLN A 13 -34.91 -40.60 20.42
N PRO A 14 -33.87 -41.42 20.12
CA PRO A 14 -33.11 -42.12 21.16
C PRO A 14 -32.54 -41.11 22.16
N GLN A 15 -32.99 -41.22 23.42
CA GLN A 15 -32.49 -40.43 24.53
C GLN A 15 -31.08 -40.93 24.89
N GLU A 16 -30.10 -40.54 24.08
CA GLU A 16 -28.69 -40.79 24.34
C GLU A 16 -28.36 -40.22 25.73
N SER A 17 -27.83 -41.07 26.60
CA SER A 17 -27.71 -40.78 28.03
C SER A 17 -26.96 -39.46 28.25
N THR A 18 -27.53 -38.58 29.08
CA THR A 18 -26.97 -37.26 29.39
C THR A 18 -25.49 -37.32 29.79
N ILE A 19 -25.09 -38.44 30.40
CA ILE A 19 -23.72 -38.76 30.77
C ILE A 19 -22.81 -38.86 29.53
N LEU A 20 -23.20 -39.58 28.47
CA LEU A 20 -22.42 -39.68 27.22
C LEU A 20 -22.26 -38.31 26.53
N LYS A 21 -23.31 -37.47 26.55
CA LYS A 21 -23.23 -36.10 26.00
C LYS A 21 -22.27 -35.21 26.79
N VAL A 22 -22.28 -35.30 28.13
CA VAL A 22 -21.33 -34.58 28.99
C VAL A 22 -19.89 -35.06 28.75
N PHE A 23 -19.66 -36.38 28.61
CA PHE A 23 -18.34 -36.91 28.28
C PHE A 23 -17.85 -36.47 26.91
N ASN A 24 -18.71 -36.43 25.90
CA ASN A 24 -18.33 -35.95 24.57
C ASN A 24 -18.03 -34.44 24.59
N ASN A 25 -18.85 -33.63 25.25
CA ASN A 25 -18.61 -32.20 25.38
C ASN A 25 -17.30 -31.89 26.13
N LEU A 26 -16.98 -32.67 27.17
CA LEU A 26 -15.72 -32.54 27.91
C LEU A 26 -14.51 -32.91 27.04
N LYS A 27 -14.61 -33.94 26.18
CA LYS A 27 -13.55 -34.29 25.23
C LYS A 27 -13.27 -33.16 24.25
N TYR A 28 -14.31 -32.54 23.68
CA TYR A 28 -14.14 -31.39 22.79
C TYR A 28 -13.49 -30.19 23.51
N PHE A 29 -13.89 -29.94 24.76
CA PHE A 29 -13.30 -28.88 25.58
C PHE A 29 -11.80 -29.10 25.85
N LEU A 30 -11.39 -30.34 26.16
CA LEU A 30 -9.99 -30.68 26.36
C LEU A 30 -9.16 -30.51 25.08
N ILE A 31 -9.70 -30.92 23.92
CA ILE A 31 -9.04 -30.72 22.62
C ILE A 31 -8.87 -29.23 22.32
N GLN A 32 -9.89 -28.41 22.57
CA GLN A 32 -9.80 -26.95 22.39
C GLN A 32 -8.73 -26.31 23.28
N MET A 33 -8.62 -26.74 24.55
CA MET A 33 -7.56 -26.27 25.46
C MET A 33 -6.16 -26.62 24.97
N VAL A 34 -5.97 -27.84 24.45
CA VAL A 34 -4.66 -28.26 23.89
C VAL A 34 -4.32 -27.45 22.64
N ILE A 35 -5.28 -27.21 21.74
CA ILE A 35 -5.09 -26.39 20.54
C ILE A 35 -4.75 -24.94 20.94
N MET A 36 -5.50 -24.34 21.87
CA MET A 36 -5.22 -22.99 22.36
C MET A 36 -3.84 -22.90 23.03
N TYR A 37 -3.42 -23.91 23.80
CA TYR A 37 -2.08 -23.97 24.39
C TYR A 37 -0.97 -24.11 23.33
N ALA A 38 -1.20 -24.90 22.27
CA ALA A 38 -0.27 -25.07 21.17
C ALA A 38 -0.10 -23.78 20.36
N ILE A 39 -1.21 -23.13 19.98
CA ILE A 39 -1.21 -21.81 19.34
C ILE A 39 -0.53 -20.80 20.25
N SER A 40 -0.87 -20.78 21.54
CA SER A 40 -0.29 -19.82 22.47
C SER A 40 1.23 -20.03 22.64
N ASN A 41 1.72 -21.26 22.71
CA ASN A 41 3.16 -21.52 22.73
C ASN A 41 3.82 -21.11 21.42
N TYR A 42 3.23 -21.42 20.27
CA TYR A 42 3.85 -21.15 18.97
C TYR A 42 3.90 -19.65 18.65
N PHE A 43 2.83 -18.91 18.98
CA PHE A 43 2.74 -17.48 18.70
C PHE A 43 3.29 -16.58 19.82
N PHE A 44 3.25 -17.00 21.09
CA PHE A 44 3.75 -16.18 22.21
C PHE A 44 5.16 -16.54 22.70
N LYS A 45 5.73 -17.74 22.46
CA LYS A 45 7.15 -17.99 22.79
C LYS A 45 8.13 -17.23 21.90
N SER A 46 7.71 -16.77 20.73
CA SER A 46 8.52 -15.85 19.91
C SER A 46 8.59 -14.43 20.49
N LYS A 47 7.88 -14.14 21.59
CA LYS A 47 7.97 -12.88 22.33
C LYS A 47 8.65 -13.03 23.69
N GLN A 48 9.63 -13.93 23.81
CA GLN A 48 10.67 -13.67 24.81
C GLN A 48 11.32 -12.35 24.42
N GLN A 49 11.01 -11.31 25.19
CA GLN A 49 11.66 -10.02 25.13
C GLN A 49 13.16 -10.29 25.30
N VAL A 50 13.88 -10.29 24.18
CA VAL A 50 15.32 -10.13 24.19
C VAL A 50 15.53 -8.76 24.81
N ALA A 51 15.94 -8.74 26.08
CA ALA A 51 16.46 -7.54 26.70
C ALA A 51 17.49 -6.96 25.72
N PRO A 52 17.41 -5.67 25.34
CA PRO A 52 18.25 -5.14 24.30
C PRO A 52 19.68 -5.21 24.80
N LYS A 53 20.45 -6.17 24.28
CA LYS A 53 21.90 -6.04 24.28
C LYS A 53 22.19 -4.79 23.47
N SER A 54 22.80 -3.83 24.15
CA SER A 54 23.38 -2.63 23.57
C SER A 54 24.46 -3.01 22.55
N ASP A 55 24.04 -3.42 21.37
CA ASP A 55 24.84 -3.36 20.15
C ASP A 55 24.12 -2.39 19.22
N GLY A 56 24.85 -1.36 18.79
CA GLY A 56 24.39 -0.11 18.18
C GLY A 56 23.72 -0.22 16.80
N ASN A 57 22.88 -1.22 16.58
CA ASN A 57 21.91 -1.23 15.48
C ASN A 57 20.54 -0.93 16.06
N HIS A 58 20.23 0.37 16.15
CA HIS A 58 18.85 0.83 16.22
C HIS A 58 18.11 0.26 15.01
N MET A 59 17.34 -0.80 15.22
CA MET A 59 16.34 -1.25 14.26
C MET A 59 15.33 -0.12 14.16
N ILE A 60 15.51 0.77 13.18
CA ILE A 60 14.61 1.90 12.95
C ILE A 60 13.26 1.27 12.59
N LEU A 61 12.32 1.34 13.52
CA LEU A 61 10.94 0.98 13.26
C LEU A 61 10.46 1.87 12.12
N SER A 62 9.95 1.28 11.05
CA SER A 62 9.38 2.03 9.93
C SER A 62 8.22 2.89 10.44
N GLN A 63 8.40 4.20 10.39
CA GLN A 63 7.38 5.18 10.73
C GLN A 63 6.74 5.70 9.46
N ASN A 64 5.43 5.98 9.52
CA ASN A 64 4.78 6.71 8.45
C ASN A 64 5.42 8.10 8.36
N LEU A 65 5.72 8.53 7.14
CA LEU A 65 6.26 9.85 6.89
C LEU A 65 5.23 10.92 7.28
N PHE A 66 3.93 10.68 7.05
CA PHE A 66 2.87 11.67 7.23
C PHE A 66 1.88 11.28 8.33
N SER A 67 1.37 12.29 9.04
CA SER A 67 0.33 12.13 10.06
C SER A 67 -1.07 12.40 9.48
N PRO A 68 -2.13 11.71 9.92
CA PRO A 68 -3.49 11.99 9.46
C PRO A 68 -3.86 13.46 9.67
N GLY A 69 -4.41 14.11 8.64
CA GLY A 69 -4.75 15.54 8.69
C GLY A 69 -3.60 16.51 8.35
N GLU A 70 -2.37 16.01 8.16
CA GLU A 70 -1.24 16.82 7.71
C GLU A 70 -1.43 17.27 6.25
N LYS A 71 -0.94 18.47 5.92
CA LYS A 71 -0.93 18.97 4.55
C LYS A 71 0.18 18.30 3.76
N LEU A 72 -0.16 17.89 2.55
CA LEU A 72 0.75 17.34 1.56
C LEU A 72 0.92 18.34 0.43
N PHE A 73 2.14 18.42 -0.06
CA PHE A 73 2.48 19.14 -1.28
C PHE A 73 2.92 18.12 -2.33
N TYR A 74 2.30 18.18 -3.50
CA TYR A 74 2.67 17.34 -4.62
C TYR A 74 3.62 18.10 -5.54
N HIS A 75 4.70 17.44 -5.92
CA HIS A 75 5.65 17.95 -6.90
C HIS A 75 5.81 16.91 -7.99
N VAL A 76 5.40 17.26 -9.21
CA VAL A 76 5.56 16.39 -10.38
C VAL A 76 6.57 17.02 -11.33
N PHE A 77 7.65 16.30 -11.55
CA PHE A 77 8.70 16.67 -12.50
C PHE A 77 8.66 15.75 -13.71
N VAL A 78 9.05 16.29 -14.87
CA VAL A 78 9.43 15.48 -16.01
C VAL A 78 10.81 15.84 -16.50
N SER A 79 11.56 14.83 -16.95
CA SER A 79 12.94 15.01 -17.34
C SER A 79 13.40 13.85 -18.22
N GLU A 80 14.30 14.14 -19.15
CA GLU A 80 15.01 13.09 -19.92
C GLU A 80 16.08 12.37 -19.08
N ASN A 81 16.47 12.99 -17.97
CA ASN A 81 17.40 12.43 -16.98
C ASN A 81 16.64 11.90 -15.77
N GLN A 82 17.08 10.76 -15.24
CA GLN A 82 16.48 10.11 -14.06
C GLN A 82 16.57 10.98 -12.80
N PHE A 83 17.65 11.75 -12.64
CA PHE A 83 17.85 12.68 -11.53
C PHE A 83 18.00 14.10 -12.08
N PRO A 84 16.89 14.84 -12.28
CA PRO A 84 16.94 16.21 -12.72
C PRO A 84 17.45 17.12 -11.61
N ASP A 85 18.04 18.25 -12.02
CA ASP A 85 18.22 19.39 -11.14
C ASP A 85 16.85 19.92 -10.70
N SER A 86 16.59 19.88 -9.39
CA SER A 86 15.33 20.32 -8.80
C SER A 86 15.23 21.83 -8.64
N GLN A 87 16.34 22.55 -8.71
CA GLN A 87 16.31 24.03 -8.73
C GLN A 87 15.84 24.56 -10.09
N ASN A 88 15.82 23.70 -11.12
CA ASN A 88 15.32 24.05 -12.44
C ASN A 88 13.78 23.89 -12.49
N THR A 89 13.07 24.95 -12.11
CA THR A 89 11.60 25.02 -12.09
C THR A 89 10.94 24.81 -13.45
N SER A 90 11.68 24.93 -14.56
CA SER A 90 11.19 24.62 -15.92
C SER A 90 10.74 23.17 -16.10
N ARG A 91 11.13 22.27 -15.18
CA ARG A 91 10.79 20.85 -15.19
C ARG A 91 9.63 20.49 -14.27
N LEU A 92 9.16 21.44 -13.44
CA LEU A 92 8.03 21.27 -12.55
C LEU A 92 6.74 21.47 -13.36
N LEU A 93 6.01 20.39 -13.60
CA LEU A 93 4.77 20.44 -14.38
C LEU A 93 3.56 20.76 -13.52
N PHE A 94 3.61 20.33 -12.26
CA PHE A 94 2.46 20.40 -11.38
C PHE A 94 2.92 20.55 -9.95
N HIS A 95 2.38 21.58 -9.31
CA HIS A 95 2.44 21.82 -7.89
C HIS A 95 1.01 21.91 -7.38
N ASP A 96 0.58 20.93 -6.58
CA ASP A 96 -0.69 21.01 -5.87
C ASP A 96 -0.40 21.46 -4.46
N GLU A 97 -0.94 22.62 -4.12
CA GLU A 97 -0.84 23.16 -2.79
C GLU A 97 -2.04 22.64 -1.99
N GLU A 98 -1.76 21.87 -0.94
CA GLU A 98 -2.69 21.58 0.17
C GLU A 98 -3.66 20.39 0.03
N VAL A 99 -3.15 19.22 -0.35
CA VAL A 99 -3.94 17.98 -0.17
C VAL A 99 -3.81 17.48 1.26
N ILE A 100 -4.93 17.17 1.91
CA ILE A 100 -4.92 16.67 3.30
C ILE A 100 -4.70 15.15 3.28
N PHE A 101 -3.65 14.68 3.97
CA PHE A 101 -3.37 13.26 4.10
C PHE A 101 -4.52 12.52 4.80
N MET A 102 -4.92 11.37 4.25
CA MET A 102 -6.08 10.57 4.66
C MET A 102 -7.45 11.26 4.50
N ASN A 103 -7.56 12.31 3.70
CA ASN A 103 -8.86 12.88 3.33
C ASN A 103 -9.46 12.19 2.10
N TRP A 104 -10.31 11.19 2.34
CA TRP A 104 -11.01 10.42 1.31
C TRP A 104 -12.07 11.20 0.51
N LYS A 105 -12.36 12.46 0.88
CA LYS A 105 -13.30 13.32 0.15
C LYS A 105 -12.68 13.96 -1.10
N SER A 106 -11.37 13.88 -1.24
CA SER A 106 -10.65 14.44 -2.38
C SER A 106 -10.77 13.47 -3.56
N GLY A 107 -11.49 13.87 -4.62
CA GLY A 107 -11.60 13.08 -5.84
C GLY A 107 -10.28 12.99 -6.63
N SER A 108 -10.28 12.28 -7.74
CA SER A 108 -9.13 12.24 -8.64
C SER A 108 -8.96 13.58 -9.38
N LYS A 109 -7.72 14.05 -9.46
CA LYS A 109 -7.32 15.16 -10.34
C LYS A 109 -6.64 14.58 -11.56
N ASN A 110 -7.11 14.94 -12.75
CA ASN A 110 -6.49 14.57 -14.01
C ASN A 110 -5.72 15.78 -14.54
N PHE A 111 -4.48 15.56 -14.97
CA PHE A 111 -3.64 16.60 -15.56
C PHE A 111 -3.10 16.11 -16.90
N ALA A 112 -3.16 16.99 -17.91
CA ALA A 112 -2.61 16.76 -19.22
C ALA A 112 -1.62 17.87 -19.54
N PHE A 113 -0.47 17.52 -20.08
CA PHE A 113 0.57 18.45 -20.46
C PHE A 113 1.19 18.05 -21.79
N THR A 114 1.70 19.02 -22.52
CA THR A 114 2.41 18.82 -23.77
C THR A 114 3.82 19.33 -23.60
N ILE A 115 4.79 18.50 -23.96
CA ILE A 115 6.20 18.86 -23.98
C ILE A 115 6.69 18.87 -25.42
N GLN A 116 7.62 19.78 -25.71
CA GLN A 116 8.33 19.75 -26.98
C GLN A 116 9.39 18.64 -26.93
N THR A 117 9.37 17.77 -27.92
CA THR A 117 10.32 16.68 -28.07
C THR A 117 11.68 17.25 -28.46
N THR A 118 12.70 17.04 -27.62
CA THR A 118 14.09 17.35 -28.00
C THR A 118 14.61 16.33 -29.01
N GLU A 119 15.69 16.67 -29.71
CA GLU A 119 16.36 15.71 -30.59
C GLU A 119 16.82 14.45 -29.86
N THR A 120 17.27 14.59 -28.61
CA THR A 120 17.71 13.48 -27.76
C THR A 120 16.55 12.55 -27.47
N LEU A 121 15.40 13.09 -27.08
CA LEU A 121 14.18 12.34 -26.85
C LEU A 121 13.71 11.59 -28.11
N ALA A 122 13.81 12.22 -29.28
CA ALA A 122 13.44 11.61 -30.57
C ALA A 122 14.38 10.47 -31.01
N LYS A 123 15.66 10.50 -30.61
CA LYS A 123 16.69 9.53 -31.00
C LYS A 123 16.88 8.41 -29.95
N ASN A 124 15.78 7.89 -29.39
CA ASN A 124 15.76 6.91 -28.28
C ASN A 124 16.19 7.47 -26.92
N GLY A 125 15.79 8.71 -26.62
CA GLY A 125 16.01 9.26 -25.29
C GLY A 125 15.13 8.56 -24.24
N SER A 126 15.58 8.60 -23.00
CA SER A 126 14.78 8.21 -21.85
C SER A 126 13.88 9.36 -21.45
N PHE A 127 12.71 9.07 -20.89
CA PHE A 127 11.82 10.10 -20.37
C PHE A 127 11.22 9.63 -19.06
N PHE A 128 11.44 10.42 -18.02
CA PHE A 128 11.10 10.09 -16.65
C PHE A 128 10.07 11.07 -16.13
N MET A 129 9.05 10.53 -15.45
CA MET A 129 8.16 11.28 -14.59
C MET A 129 8.55 11.00 -13.14
N ILE A 130 8.75 12.04 -12.36
CA ILE A 130 9.15 11.95 -10.97
C ILE A 130 8.05 12.60 -10.14
N VAL A 131 7.42 11.80 -9.29
CA VAL A 131 6.35 12.24 -8.41
C VAL A 131 6.88 12.25 -7.00
N CYS A 132 6.85 13.42 -6.36
CA CYS A 132 7.27 13.61 -4.99
C CYS A 132 6.13 14.16 -4.15
N ILE A 133 6.08 13.72 -2.90
CA ILE A 133 5.20 14.26 -1.87
C ILE A 133 6.06 14.78 -0.72
N SER A 134 5.72 15.96 -0.21
CA SER A 134 6.46 16.62 0.87
C SER A 134 5.55 17.13 1.98
N LYS A 135 6.13 17.28 3.17
CA LYS A 135 5.49 17.91 4.34
C LYS A 135 5.41 19.42 4.24
N ASP A 136 6.32 20.00 3.48
CA ASP A 136 6.45 21.44 3.26
C ASP A 136 6.50 21.74 1.76
N GLN A 137 6.56 23.02 1.42
CA GLN A 137 6.68 23.48 0.03
C GLN A 137 8.12 23.34 -0.52
N SER A 138 9.04 22.71 0.21
CA SER A 138 10.41 22.58 -0.27
C SER A 138 10.48 21.60 -1.43
N LEU A 139 11.44 21.83 -2.34
CA LEU A 139 11.66 20.96 -3.48
C LEU A 139 12.63 19.83 -3.09
N PRO A 140 12.40 18.59 -3.57
CA PRO A 140 13.28 17.47 -3.31
C PRO A 140 14.66 17.71 -3.95
N LEU A 141 15.74 17.33 -3.26
CA LEU A 141 17.09 17.34 -3.85
C LEU A 141 17.41 15.96 -4.41
N PHE A 142 17.75 15.91 -5.70
CA PHE A 142 18.14 14.68 -6.38
C PHE A 142 19.67 14.62 -6.53
N SER A 143 20.25 13.46 -6.21
CA SER A 143 21.68 13.17 -6.37
C SER A 143 21.84 11.75 -6.90
N PRO A 144 22.66 11.51 -7.94
CA PRO A 144 22.92 10.16 -8.44
C PRO A 144 23.48 9.20 -7.38
N ALA A 145 24.22 9.72 -6.39
CA ALA A 145 24.86 8.91 -5.36
C ALA A 145 23.89 8.43 -4.27
N SER A 146 22.84 9.21 -4.00
CA SER A 146 21.94 9.01 -2.86
C SER A 146 20.46 8.97 -3.25
N GLY A 147 20.15 9.00 -4.55
CA GLY A 147 18.80 9.08 -5.08
C GLY A 147 18.14 10.42 -4.74
N TYR A 148 17.11 10.37 -3.91
CA TYR A 148 16.55 11.54 -3.25
C TYR A 148 16.78 11.40 -1.75
N HIS A 149 17.32 12.44 -1.12
CA HIS A 149 17.71 12.37 0.29
C HIS A 149 16.98 13.45 1.06
N SER A 150 15.87 13.10 1.71
CA SER A 150 15.20 13.99 2.64
C SER A 150 14.25 13.23 3.54
N SER A 151 14.30 13.51 4.83
CA SER A 151 13.31 13.06 5.82
C SER A 151 11.93 13.68 5.63
N ASN A 152 11.79 14.63 4.70
CA ASN A 152 10.55 15.37 4.49
C ASN A 152 9.88 15.03 3.15
N HIS A 153 10.52 14.19 2.33
CA HIS A 153 10.04 13.87 0.98
C HIS A 153 9.94 12.36 0.77
N SER A 154 8.93 11.94 0.03
CA SER A 154 8.87 10.61 -0.57
C SER A 154 8.70 10.77 -2.07
N CYS A 155 9.60 10.17 -2.86
CA CYS A 155 9.62 10.33 -4.30
C CYS A 155 9.57 8.97 -5.01
N LYS A 156 8.93 8.94 -6.17
CA LYS A 156 8.88 7.79 -7.06
C LYS A 156 9.16 8.22 -8.49
N ILE A 157 10.05 7.48 -9.14
CA ILE A 157 10.50 7.74 -10.51
C ILE A 157 9.88 6.68 -11.43
N HIS A 158 9.26 7.15 -12.50
CA HIS A 158 8.59 6.34 -13.51
C HIS A 158 9.25 6.60 -14.88
N ASP A 159 9.74 5.54 -15.51
CA ASP A 159 10.19 5.57 -16.90
C ASP A 159 8.98 5.42 -17.83
N LEU A 160 8.75 6.43 -18.66
CA LEU A 160 7.60 6.54 -19.55
C LEU A 160 7.83 5.89 -20.91
N ILE A 161 9.07 5.72 -21.36
CA ILE A 161 9.40 5.23 -22.71
C ILE A 161 9.70 3.73 -22.73
N LYS A 162 9.97 3.12 -21.58
CA LYS A 162 10.22 1.67 -21.47
C LYS A 162 9.10 0.78 -22.03
N LYS A 163 7.89 1.31 -22.21
CA LYS A 163 6.70 0.53 -22.60
C LYS A 163 6.17 0.80 -24.00
N GLU A 164 6.45 1.95 -24.61
CA GLU A 164 5.95 2.27 -25.96
C GLU A 164 6.95 3.15 -26.70
N LYS A 165 7.39 2.70 -27.89
CA LYS A 165 8.18 3.55 -28.79
C LYS A 165 7.31 4.76 -29.16
N LEU A 166 7.82 5.97 -28.95
CA LEU A 166 7.13 7.20 -29.29
C LEU A 166 6.72 7.17 -30.77
N LYS A 167 5.41 7.24 -31.03
CA LYS A 167 4.89 7.33 -32.39
C LYS A 167 4.95 8.79 -32.81
N LYS A 168 5.61 9.05 -33.93
CA LYS A 168 5.60 10.37 -34.56
C LYS A 168 4.18 10.65 -35.05
N ILE A 169 3.52 11.65 -34.46
CA ILE A 169 2.29 12.20 -35.06
C ILE A 169 2.76 12.98 -36.28
N VAL A 170 2.51 12.43 -37.48
CA VAL A 170 2.72 13.16 -38.72
C VAL A 170 1.50 14.05 -38.88
N ASP A 171 1.67 15.35 -38.72
CA ASP A 171 0.61 16.31 -39.03
C ASP A 171 0.15 16.08 -40.47
N GLN A 172 -1.08 15.60 -40.64
CA GLN A 172 -1.74 15.64 -41.93
C GLN A 172 -2.02 17.09 -42.26
N LYS A 173 -1.10 17.66 -43.04
CA LYS A 173 -1.19 19.01 -43.58
C LYS A 173 -2.44 19.07 -44.48
N SER A 174 -3.39 19.93 -44.10
CA SER A 174 -4.48 20.41 -44.94
C SER A 174 -3.96 21.25 -46.10
#